data_AF-A0A1G3WY18-F1
#
_entry.id   AF-A0A1G3WY18-F1
#
_cell.length_a   1.000
_cell.length_b   1.000
_cell.length_c   1.000
_cell.angle_alpha   90.00
_cell.angle_beta   90.00
_cell.angle_gamma   90.00
#
_symmetry.space_group_name_H-M   'P 1'
#
loop_
_entity.id
_entity.type
_entity.pdbx_description
1 polymer ?
#
loop_
_entity_poly.entity_id
_entity_poly.type
_entity_poly.pdbx_seq_one_letter_code
_entity_poly.pdbx_strand_id
1 'polypeptide(L)'
;MWIIGLSTGAITLIIVVVVLVLVVGFLVKNYNTLVVLRNKVRNSFSQIDVQLKRRFDMIPNLVETVKGYAKHEESIFGEFARARGLYAQASKSGNVQEMANADHGFTAALSRLMVVSEQYPELKANINFIELMEQLKDTENKIAFSRQFYNDTVMKYNNTIELFPSNIVAGMFNFKASEFFEVVKPNEREAVKVQF
;
A
#
# COMPACT_ATOMS: atom_id res chain seq x y z
N MET A 1 -42.77 34.11 40.13
CA MET A 1 -42.06 32.98 40.73
C MET A 1 -42.69 31.69 40.20
N TRP A 2 -42.18 31.16 39.09
CA TRP A 2 -42.63 29.88 38.51
C TRP A 2 -41.40 29.11 38.04
N ILE A 3 -40.60 28.63 38.98
CA ILE A 3 -39.71 27.51 38.70
C ILE A 3 -40.55 26.29 39.03
N ILE A 4 -41.13 25.69 37.98
CA ILE A 4 -41.79 24.39 38.07
C ILE A 4 -40.72 23.43 38.60
N GLY A 5 -40.85 23.01 39.86
CA GLY A 5 -39.98 22.01 40.45
C GLY A 5 -40.18 20.70 39.70
N LEU A 6 -39.35 20.45 38.69
CA LEU A 6 -39.22 19.12 38.09
C LEU A 6 -38.97 18.15 39.25
N SER A 7 -39.81 17.12 39.38
CA SER A 7 -39.58 16.09 40.38
C SER A 7 -38.20 15.47 40.17
N THR A 8 -37.55 15.03 41.25
CA THR A 8 -36.22 14.41 41.17
C THR A 8 -36.19 13.29 40.12
N GLY A 9 -37.29 12.52 39.98
CA GLY A 9 -37.44 11.50 38.94
C GLY A 9 -37.44 12.05 37.50
N ALA A 10 -38.09 13.19 37.24
CA ALA A 10 -38.06 13.84 35.93
C ALA A 10 -36.65 14.35 35.59
N ILE A 11 -35.93 14.90 36.57
CA ILE A 11 -34.54 15.34 36.41
C ILE A 11 -33.64 14.15 36.08
N THR A 12 -33.77 13.03 36.82
CA THR A 12 -32.99 11.81 36.55
C THR A 12 -33.26 11.25 35.15
N LEU A 13 -34.52 11.22 34.70
CA LEU A 13 -34.87 10.74 33.36
C LEU A 13 -34.27 11.62 32.26
N ILE A 14 -34.32 12.95 32.42
CA ILE A 14 -33.69 13.87 31.47
C ILE A 14 -32.18 13.63 31.39
N ILE A 15 -31.50 13.45 32.53
CA ILE A 15 -30.06 13.16 32.57
C ILE A 15 -29.75 11.86 31.82
N VAL A 16 -30.51 10.80 32.06
CA VAL A 16 -30.31 9.51 31.37
C VAL A 16 -30.49 9.65 29.85
N VAL A 17 -31.54 10.35 29.41
CA VAL A 17 -31.78 10.58 27.98
C VAL A 17 -30.65 11.39 27.35
N VAL A 18 -30.19 12.46 28.02
CA VAL A 18 -29.08 13.29 27.53
C VAL A 18 -27.80 12.47 27.41
N VAL A 19 -27.46 11.67 28.42
CA VAL A 19 -26.29 10.77 28.39
C VAL A 19 -26.40 9.77 27.24
N LEU A 20 -27.57 9.16 27.04
CA LEU A 20 -27.80 8.20 25.97
C LEU A 20 -27.63 8.85 24.58
N VAL A 21 -28.17 10.05 24.37
CA VAL A 21 -27.99 10.80 23.12
C VAL A 21 -26.51 11.12 22.87
N LEU A 22 -25.76 11.52 23.91
CA LEU A 22 -24.33 11.79 23.79
C LEU A 22 -23.53 10.52 23.43
N VAL A 23 -23.85 9.38 24.05
CA VAL A 23 -23.22 8.09 23.75
C VAL A 23 -23.51 7.66 22.31
N VAL A 24 -24.77 7.75 21.85
CA VAL A 24 -25.12 7.40 20.48
C VAL A 24 -24.44 8.33 19.47
N GLY A 25 -24.44 9.64 19.72
CA GLY A 25 -23.74 10.61 18.87
C GLY A 25 -22.24 10.34 18.79
N PHE A 26 -21.63 9.96 19.91
CA PHE A 26 -20.22 9.54 19.99
C PHE A 26 -19.94 8.31 19.13
N LEU A 27 -20.78 7.27 19.23
CA LEU A 27 -20.61 6.03 18.46
C LEU A 27 -20.74 6.29 16.96
N VAL A 28 -21.78 7.00 16.54
CA VAL A 28 -22.03 7.31 15.11
C VAL A 28 -20.87 8.10 14.50
N LYS A 29 -20.38 9.12 15.21
CA LYS A 29 -19.25 9.94 14.74
C LYS A 29 -17.98 9.13 14.52
N ASN A 30 -17.59 8.33 15.51
CA ASN A 30 -16.35 7.54 15.44
C ASN A 30 -16.47 6.42 14.41
N TYR A 31 -17.61 5.72 14.38
CA TYR A 31 -17.87 4.68 13.38
C TYR A 31 -17.74 5.23 11.96
N ASN A 32 -18.39 6.35 11.65
CA ASN A 32 -18.31 6.97 10.33
C ASN A 32 -16.89 7.40 9.98
N THR A 33 -16.14 7.95 10.95
CA THR A 33 -14.74 8.34 10.76
C THR A 33 -13.86 7.14 10.41
N LEU A 34 -14.01 6.03 11.15
CA LEU A 34 -13.28 4.78 10.91
C LEU A 34 -13.64 4.16 9.55
N VAL A 35 -14.91 4.19 9.15
CA VAL A 35 -15.35 3.73 7.81
C VAL A 35 -14.71 4.56 6.71
N VAL A 36 -14.70 5.90 6.85
CA VAL A 36 -14.07 6.80 5.87
C VAL A 36 -12.58 6.52 5.74
N LEU A 37 -11.87 6.37 6.87
CA LEU A 37 -10.43 6.07 6.85
C LEU A 37 -10.12 4.70 6.22
N ARG A 38 -10.89 3.66 6.55
CA ARG A 38 -10.76 2.34 5.94
C ARG A 38 -10.96 2.39 4.42
N ASN A 39 -11.95 3.15 3.95
CA ASN A 39 -12.19 3.33 2.52
C ASN A 39 -11.06 4.13 1.85
N LYS A 40 -10.48 5.11 2.55
CA LYS A 40 -9.29 5.82 2.07
C LYS A 40 -8.10 4.87 1.90
N VAL A 41 -7.82 3.99 2.87
CA VAL A 41 -6.77 2.96 2.77
C VAL A 41 -6.97 2.11 1.52
N ARG A 42 -8.19 1.59 1.30
CA ARG A 42 -8.54 0.78 0.12
C ARG A 42 -8.33 1.56 -1.19
N ASN A 43 -8.75 2.81 -1.22
CA ASN A 43 -8.59 3.67 -2.39
C ASN A 43 -7.10 3.95 -2.68
N SER A 44 -6.30 4.31 -1.67
CA SER A 44 -4.85 4.49 -1.84
C SER A 44 -4.16 3.22 -2.31
N PHE A 45 -4.59 2.04 -1.83
CA PHE A 45 -4.06 0.76 -2.31
C PHE A 45 -4.38 0.52 -3.79
N SER A 46 -5.62 0.79 -4.23
CA SER A 46 -5.97 0.65 -5.64
C SER A 46 -5.16 1.59 -6.55
N GLN A 47 -4.73 2.76 -6.06
CA GLN A 47 -3.86 3.65 -6.82
C GLN A 47 -2.49 3.04 -7.05
N ILE A 48 -1.92 2.35 -6.04
CA ILE A 48 -0.68 1.59 -6.20
C ILE A 48 -0.86 0.48 -7.23
N ASP A 49 -1.91 -0.34 -7.09
CA ASP A 49 -2.14 -1.49 -7.97
C ASP A 49 -2.27 -1.08 -9.44
N VAL A 50 -2.92 0.05 -9.75
CA VAL A 50 -2.98 0.58 -11.12
C VAL A 50 -1.59 0.88 -11.68
N GLN A 51 -0.69 1.47 -10.89
CA GLN A 51 0.67 1.76 -11.35
C GLN A 51 1.52 0.49 -11.46
N LEU A 52 1.39 -0.44 -10.52
CA LEU A 52 2.04 -1.75 -10.60
C LEU A 52 1.61 -2.48 -11.87
N LYS A 53 0.30 -2.54 -12.13
CA LYS A 53 -0.26 -3.16 -13.33
C LYS A 53 0.36 -2.58 -14.59
N ARG A 54 0.38 -1.25 -14.71
CA ARG A 54 1.00 -0.56 -15.85
C ARG A 54 2.46 -0.99 -16.05
N ARG A 55 3.24 -1.09 -14.97
CA ARG A 55 4.65 -1.52 -15.04
C ARG A 55 4.80 -2.97 -15.48
N PHE A 56 4.00 -3.89 -14.92
CA PHE A 56 4.06 -5.30 -15.27
C PHE A 56 3.50 -5.60 -16.67
N ASP A 57 2.59 -4.76 -17.18
CA ASP A 57 2.06 -4.83 -18.54
C ASP A 57 3.10 -4.38 -19.59
N MET A 58 4.14 -3.63 -19.20
CA MET A 58 5.25 -3.25 -20.09
C MET A 58 6.31 -4.36 -20.27
N ILE A 59 6.32 -5.38 -19.40
CA ILE A 59 7.33 -6.46 -19.43
C ILE A 59 7.42 -7.15 -20.79
N PRO A 60 6.31 -7.57 -21.45
CA PRO A 60 6.40 -8.24 -22.74
C PRO A 60 7.14 -7.41 -23.77
N ASN A 61 6.79 -6.12 -23.90
CA ASN A 61 7.43 -5.21 -24.85
C ASN A 61 8.92 -4.98 -24.52
N LEU A 62 9.25 -4.86 -23.24
CA LEU A 62 10.64 -4.76 -22.77
C LEU A 62 11.43 -6.01 -23.15
N VAL A 63 10.88 -7.19 -22.84
CA VAL A 63 11.51 -8.48 -23.12
C VAL A 63 11.72 -8.67 -24.63
N GLU A 64 10.73 -8.34 -25.45
CA GLU A 64 10.85 -8.43 -26.91
C GLU A 64 11.93 -7.49 -27.46
N THR A 65 11.96 -6.24 -26.98
CA THR A 65 12.97 -5.26 -27.38
C THR A 65 14.38 -5.74 -27.01
N VAL A 66 14.58 -6.22 -25.78
CA VAL A 66 15.88 -6.73 -25.32
C VAL A 66 16.28 -8.00 -26.07
N LYS A 67 15.35 -8.92 -26.36
CA LYS A 67 15.62 -10.11 -27.19
C LYS A 67 16.02 -9.77 -28.62
N GLY A 68 15.73 -8.57 -29.13
CA GLY A 68 16.25 -8.13 -30.42
C GLY A 68 17.78 -8.10 -30.47
N TYR A 69 18.42 -7.81 -29.33
CA TYR A 69 19.85 -7.50 -29.24
C TYR A 69 20.64 -8.45 -28.32
N ALA A 70 20.04 -8.91 -27.22
CA ALA A 70 20.70 -9.64 -26.14
C ALA A 70 20.02 -11.01 -25.89
N LYS A 71 19.92 -11.85 -26.94
CA LYS A 71 19.19 -13.14 -26.88
C LYS A 71 19.77 -14.14 -25.88
N HIS A 72 21.08 -14.06 -25.62
CA HIS A 72 21.80 -15.01 -24.75
C HIS A 72 21.61 -14.72 -23.25
N GLU A 73 20.97 -13.59 -22.90
CA GLU A 73 20.69 -13.20 -21.51
C GLU A 73 19.43 -13.90 -20.98
N GLU A 74 19.38 -15.23 -20.96
CA GLU A 74 18.17 -15.95 -20.55
C GLU A 74 17.78 -15.70 -19.08
N SER A 75 18.77 -15.44 -18.22
CA SER A 75 18.59 -15.15 -16.80
C SER A 75 17.69 -13.93 -16.58
N ILE A 76 17.87 -12.85 -17.35
CA ILE A 76 17.08 -11.61 -17.19
C ILE A 76 15.61 -11.83 -17.55
N PHE A 77 15.35 -12.60 -18.61
CA PHE A 77 13.99 -12.92 -19.03
C PHE A 77 13.27 -13.80 -18.00
N GLY A 78 13.98 -14.77 -17.41
CA GLY A 78 13.46 -15.61 -16.34
C GLY A 78 13.09 -14.80 -15.09
N GLU A 79 13.85 -13.77 -14.76
CA GLU A 79 13.56 -12.89 -13.62
C GLU A 79 12.33 -12.01 -13.85
N PHE A 80 12.19 -11.40 -15.04
CA PHE A 80 11.00 -10.65 -15.38
C PHE A 80 9.75 -11.52 -15.43
N ALA A 81 9.86 -12.74 -15.98
CA ALA A 81 8.77 -13.71 -15.97
C ALA A 81 8.35 -14.09 -14.54
N ARG A 82 9.33 -14.33 -13.66
CA ARG A 82 9.08 -14.61 -12.24
C ARG A 82 8.41 -13.44 -11.54
N ALA A 83 8.92 -12.22 -11.70
CA ALA A 83 8.36 -11.02 -11.10
C ALA A 83 6.91 -10.79 -11.54
N ARG A 84 6.62 -10.96 -12.84
CA ARG A 84 5.26 -10.89 -13.39
C ARG A 84 4.34 -11.97 -12.83
N GLY A 85 4.83 -13.20 -12.67
CA GLY A 85 4.07 -14.30 -12.07
C GLY A 85 3.71 -14.03 -10.61
N LEU A 86 4.67 -13.55 -9.82
CA LEU A 86 4.45 -13.15 -8.42
C LEU A 86 3.42 -12.02 -8.33
N TYR A 87 3.52 -10.99 -9.18
CA TYR A 87 2.53 -9.92 -9.23
C TYR A 87 1.13 -10.45 -9.59
N ALA A 88 1.02 -11.33 -10.59
CA ALA A 88 -0.27 -11.90 -11.00
C ALA A 88 -0.93 -12.73 -9.89
N GLN A 89 -0.13 -13.41 -9.05
CA GLN A 89 -0.63 -14.12 -7.87
C GLN A 89 -1.08 -13.13 -6.79
N ALA A 90 -0.23 -12.15 -6.46
CA ALA A 90 -0.49 -11.12 -5.45
C ALA A 90 -1.71 -10.26 -5.77
N SER A 91 -1.89 -9.91 -7.05
CA SER A 91 -3.03 -9.12 -7.53
C SER A 91 -4.36 -9.85 -7.35
N LYS A 92 -4.38 -11.19 -7.50
CA LYS A 92 -5.57 -12.00 -7.23
C LYS A 92 -5.88 -12.14 -5.75
N SER A 93 -4.85 -12.27 -4.90
CA SER A 93 -5.03 -12.39 -3.45
C SER A 93 -5.34 -11.04 -2.79
N GLY A 94 -4.98 -9.92 -3.43
CA GLY A 94 -5.04 -8.59 -2.83
C GLY A 94 -4.05 -8.42 -1.67
N ASN A 95 -3.06 -9.31 -1.57
CA ASN A 95 -2.07 -9.30 -0.50
C ASN A 95 -1.04 -8.18 -0.74
N VAL A 96 -1.05 -7.20 0.15
CA VAL A 96 -0.18 -6.01 0.10
C VAL A 96 1.30 -6.39 0.08
N GLN A 97 1.70 -7.39 0.87
CA GLN A 97 3.12 -7.78 0.98
C GLN A 97 3.60 -8.61 -0.19
N GLU A 98 2.76 -9.48 -0.72
CA GLU A 98 3.09 -10.19 -1.96
C GLU A 98 3.27 -9.20 -3.12
N MET A 99 2.45 -8.15 -3.18
CA MET A 99 2.61 -7.08 -4.17
C MET A 99 3.91 -6.30 -3.96
N ALA A 100 4.24 -5.93 -2.72
CA ALA A 100 5.49 -5.24 -2.40
C ALA A 100 6.73 -6.08 -2.74
N ASN A 101 6.66 -7.40 -2.52
CA ASN A 101 7.73 -8.33 -2.88
C ASN A 101 7.88 -8.49 -4.39
N ALA A 102 6.77 -8.59 -5.13
CA ALA A 102 6.80 -8.66 -6.59
C ALA A 102 7.39 -7.37 -7.20
N ASP A 103 7.01 -6.21 -6.64
CA ASP A 103 7.55 -4.91 -6.99
C ASP A 103 9.06 -4.82 -6.80
N HIS A 104 9.55 -5.22 -5.62
CA HIS A 104 10.97 -5.28 -5.32
C HIS A 104 11.73 -6.21 -6.29
N GLY A 105 11.16 -7.38 -6.59
CA GLY A 105 11.72 -8.32 -7.56
C GLY A 105 11.85 -7.72 -8.97
N PHE A 106 10.86 -6.93 -9.41
CA PHE A 106 10.92 -6.20 -10.66
C PHE A 106 12.04 -5.17 -10.66
N THR A 107 12.15 -4.34 -9.62
CA THR A 107 13.19 -3.31 -9.51
C THR A 107 14.58 -3.94 -9.53
N ALA A 108 14.78 -5.07 -8.86
CA ALA A 108 16.05 -5.79 -8.88
C ALA A 108 16.39 -6.34 -10.29
N ALA A 109 15.40 -6.85 -11.03
CA ALA A 109 15.59 -7.26 -12.42
C ALA A 109 15.94 -6.07 -13.31
N LEU A 110 15.25 -4.93 -13.14
CA LEU A 110 15.54 -3.72 -13.90
C LEU A 110 16.99 -3.23 -13.68
N SER A 111 17.49 -3.27 -12.44
CA SER A 111 18.89 -2.93 -12.14
C SER A 111 19.88 -3.84 -12.88
N ARG A 112 19.62 -5.14 -12.95
CA ARG A 112 20.45 -6.08 -13.72
C ARG A 112 20.37 -5.83 -15.22
N LEU A 113 19.18 -5.50 -15.74
CA LEU A 113 19.00 -5.13 -17.14
C LEU A 113 19.83 -3.90 -17.51
N MET A 114 19.97 -2.91 -16.61
CA MET A 114 20.84 -1.75 -16.86
C MET A 114 22.31 -2.17 -17.02
N VAL A 115 22.80 -3.08 -16.18
CA VAL A 115 24.16 -3.62 -16.32
C VAL A 115 24.33 -4.38 -17.64
N VAL A 116 23.36 -5.21 -18.01
CA VAL A 116 23.34 -5.90 -19.30
C VAL A 116 23.38 -4.88 -20.44
N SER A 117 22.56 -3.83 -20.39
CA SER A 117 22.49 -2.84 -21.47
C SER A 117 23.82 -2.12 -21.74
N GLU A 118 24.71 -1.99 -20.74
CA GLU A 118 26.06 -1.45 -20.93
C GLU A 118 26.95 -2.35 -21.81
N GLN A 119 26.68 -3.65 -21.84
CA GLN A 119 27.41 -4.62 -22.65
C GLN A 119 26.90 -4.68 -24.10
N TYR A 120 25.72 -4.10 -24.38
CA TYR A 120 25.07 -4.10 -25.71
C TYR A 120 24.81 -2.66 -26.18
N PRO A 121 25.79 -1.95 -26.78
CA PRO A 121 25.66 -0.56 -27.19
C PRO A 121 24.49 -0.28 -28.14
N GLU A 122 24.17 -1.22 -29.04
CA GLU A 122 23.03 -1.09 -29.96
C GLU A 122 21.68 -1.11 -29.24
N LEU A 123 21.54 -1.93 -28.18
CA LEU A 123 20.35 -1.93 -27.33
C LEU A 123 20.25 -0.62 -26.56
N LYS A 124 21.38 -0.16 -26.00
CA LYS A 124 21.45 1.09 -25.24
C LYS A 124 21.07 2.31 -26.09
N ALA A 125 21.42 2.29 -27.38
CA ALA A 125 21.07 3.33 -28.35
C ALA A 125 19.69 3.14 -29.01
N ASN A 126 18.99 2.03 -28.74
CA ASN A 126 17.70 1.76 -29.34
C ASN A 126 16.62 2.72 -28.79
N ILE A 127 15.94 3.42 -29.68
CA ILE A 127 14.93 4.43 -29.32
C ILE A 127 13.77 3.83 -28.51
N ASN A 128 13.23 2.68 -28.94
CA ASN A 128 12.13 2.01 -28.24
C ASN A 128 12.54 1.56 -26.82
N PHE A 129 13.79 1.11 -26.65
CA PHE A 129 14.34 0.76 -25.34
C PHE A 129 14.43 1.98 -24.43
N ILE A 130 14.96 3.09 -24.94
CA ILE A 130 15.07 4.36 -24.19
C ILE A 130 13.69 4.85 -23.75
N GLU A 131 12.70 4.87 -24.67
CA GLU A 131 11.33 5.27 -24.37
C GLU A 131 10.67 4.36 -23.32
N LEU A 132 10.84 3.04 -23.42
CA LEU A 132 10.33 2.10 -22.42
C LEU A 132 10.96 2.34 -21.05
N MET A 133 12.27 2.59 -21.01
CA MET A 133 12.98 2.88 -19.76
C MET A 133 12.52 4.19 -19.12
N GLU A 134 12.23 5.22 -19.92
CA GLU A 134 11.63 6.47 -19.46
C GLU A 134 10.22 6.24 -18.87
N GLN A 135 9.37 5.49 -19.57
CA GLN A 135 8.03 5.15 -19.06
C GLN A 135 8.07 4.34 -17.77
N LEU A 136 9.02 3.40 -17.65
CA LEU A 136 9.24 2.62 -16.43
C LEU A 136 9.70 3.51 -15.27
N LYS A 137 10.63 4.44 -15.53
CA LYS A 137 11.09 5.43 -14.54
C LYS A 137 9.95 6.32 -14.06
N ASP A 138 9.12 6.83 -14.97
CA ASP A 138 7.95 7.64 -14.62
C ASP A 138 6.93 6.85 -13.79
N THR A 139 6.74 5.57 -14.12
CA THR A 139 5.86 4.69 -13.39
C THR A 139 6.41 4.41 -11.99
N GLU A 140 7.72 4.21 -11.85
CA GLU A 140 8.38 4.03 -10.55
C GLU A 140 8.23 5.26 -9.65
N ASN A 141 8.42 6.46 -10.19
CA ASN A 141 8.19 7.70 -9.43
C ASN A 141 6.75 7.80 -8.90
N LYS A 142 5.76 7.40 -9.71
CA LYS A 142 4.34 7.36 -9.30
C LYS A 142 4.06 6.28 -8.27
N ILE A 143 4.71 5.10 -8.39
CA ILE A 143 4.62 4.03 -7.40
C ILE A 143 5.18 4.50 -6.06
N ALA A 144 6.36 5.14 -6.06
CA ALA A 144 7.00 5.66 -4.85
C ALA A 144 6.10 6.67 -4.13
N PHE A 145 5.52 7.63 -4.85
CA PHE A 145 4.56 8.58 -4.28
C PHE A 145 3.29 7.89 -3.76
N SER A 146 2.73 6.96 -4.53
CA SER A 146 1.52 6.23 -4.14
C SER A 146 1.75 5.36 -2.90
N ARG A 147 2.95 4.76 -2.77
CA ARG A 147 3.39 3.99 -1.61
C ARG A 147 3.46 4.86 -0.36
N GLN A 148 4.10 6.02 -0.46
CA GLN A 148 4.15 6.98 0.65
C GLN A 148 2.74 7.38 1.07
N PHE A 149 1.89 7.79 0.12
CA PHE A 149 0.52 8.19 0.41
C PHE A 149 -0.33 7.08 1.05
N TYR A 150 -0.17 5.83 0.59
CA TYR A 150 -0.81 4.67 1.20
C TYR A 150 -0.33 4.46 2.63
N ASN A 151 0.99 4.45 2.85
CA ASN A 151 1.57 4.23 4.18
C ASN A 151 1.13 5.34 5.17
N ASP A 152 1.10 6.60 4.74
CA ASP A 152 0.58 7.70 5.56
C ASP A 152 -0.90 7.52 5.90
N THR A 153 -1.70 7.03 4.95
CA THR A 153 -3.12 6.74 5.15
C THR A 153 -3.34 5.56 6.08
N VAL A 154 -2.54 4.50 5.96
CA VAL A 154 -2.53 3.34 6.86
C VAL A 154 -2.14 3.76 8.26
N MET A 155 -1.07 4.55 8.42
CA MET A 155 -0.65 5.08 9.71
C MET A 155 -1.78 5.87 10.37
N LYS A 156 -2.44 6.78 9.64
CA LYS A 156 -3.55 7.55 10.17
C LYS A 156 -4.73 6.67 10.61
N TYR A 157 -5.07 5.66 9.81
CA TYR A 157 -6.13 4.72 10.13
C TYR A 157 -5.78 3.87 11.37
N ASN A 158 -4.58 3.29 11.40
CA ASN A 158 -4.09 2.48 12.51
C ASN A 158 -4.02 3.30 13.82
N ASN A 159 -3.50 4.53 13.77
CA ASN A 159 -3.53 5.42 14.94
C ASN A 159 -4.97 5.70 15.41
N THR A 160 -5.92 5.87 14.49
CA THR A 160 -7.31 6.15 14.88
C THR A 160 -7.99 4.95 15.53
N ILE A 161 -7.68 3.71 15.13
CA ILE A 161 -8.23 2.52 15.80
C ILE A 161 -7.56 2.23 17.16
N GLU A 162 -6.36 2.75 17.41
CA GLU A 162 -5.61 2.53 18.66
C GLU A 162 -5.84 3.63 19.71
N LEU A 163 -6.07 4.87 19.27
CA LEU A 163 -6.22 6.01 20.17
C LEU A 163 -7.57 6.01 20.92
N PHE A 164 -7.54 6.44 22.18
CA PHE A 164 -8.76 6.76 22.92
C PHE A 164 -9.35 8.08 22.42
N PRO A 165 -10.67 8.20 22.24
CA PRO A 165 -11.70 7.22 22.60
C PRO A 165 -12.17 6.30 21.45
N SER A 166 -11.62 6.45 20.24
CA SER A 166 -12.05 5.71 19.04
C SER A 166 -11.75 4.21 19.11
N ASN A 167 -10.76 3.79 19.89
CA ASN A 167 -10.42 2.38 20.14
C ASN A 167 -11.57 1.53 20.71
N ILE A 168 -12.45 2.12 21.52
CA ILE A 168 -13.64 1.45 22.05
C ILE A 168 -14.58 1.06 20.90
N VAL A 169 -14.81 2.01 19.99
CA VAL A 169 -15.66 1.80 18.81
C VAL A 169 -14.98 0.84 17.83
N ALA A 170 -13.66 0.96 17.66
CA ALA A 170 -12.87 0.07 16.82
C ALA A 170 -12.98 -1.39 17.28
N GLY A 171 -12.79 -1.65 18.58
CA GLY A 171 -12.90 -2.98 19.17
C GLY A 171 -14.33 -3.56 19.07
N MET A 172 -15.34 -2.75 19.41
CA MET A 172 -16.75 -3.18 19.37
C MET A 172 -17.23 -3.54 17.96
N PHE A 173 -16.77 -2.83 16.93
CA PHE A 173 -17.16 -3.06 15.53
C PHE A 173 -16.10 -3.81 14.71
N ASN A 174 -15.08 -4.39 15.36
CA ASN A 174 -14.03 -5.21 14.74
C ASN A 174 -13.26 -4.51 13.60
N PHE A 175 -12.93 -3.22 13.78
CA PHE A 175 -12.01 -2.53 12.89
C PHE A 175 -10.58 -3.04 13.15
N LYS A 176 -9.98 -3.64 12.12
CA LYS A 176 -8.62 -4.21 12.18
C LYS A 176 -7.60 -3.24 11.59
N ALA A 177 -6.37 -3.30 12.09
CA ALA A 177 -5.23 -2.60 11.52
C ALA A 177 -5.03 -3.00 10.05
N SER A 178 -4.60 -2.05 9.24
CA SER A 178 -4.14 -2.30 7.87
C SER A 178 -2.63 -2.44 7.86
N GLU A 179 -2.12 -3.25 6.95
CA GLU A 179 -0.68 -3.44 6.78
C GLU A 179 -0.08 -2.32 5.94
N PHE A 180 1.18 -1.98 6.19
CA PHE A 180 1.94 -1.05 5.36
C PHE A 180 2.39 -1.73 4.07
N PHE A 181 2.61 -0.94 3.01
CA PHE A 181 3.23 -1.41 1.78
C PHE A 181 4.74 -1.33 1.95
N GLU A 182 5.33 -2.40 2.48
CA GLU A 182 6.75 -2.49 2.78
C GLU A 182 7.30 -3.86 2.36
N VAL A 183 8.55 -3.89 1.95
CA VAL A 183 9.24 -5.16 1.73
C VAL A 183 9.58 -5.72 3.11
N VAL A 184 8.98 -6.84 3.48
CA VAL A 184 9.39 -7.57 4.67
C VAL A 184 10.82 -8.06 4.44
N LYS A 185 11.81 -7.30 4.93
CA LYS A 185 13.20 -7.75 4.99
C LYS A 185 13.35 -8.62 6.24
N PRO A 186 13.56 -9.95 6.11
CA PRO A 186 13.70 -10.82 7.27
C PRO A 186 14.92 -10.45 8.15
N ASN A 187 15.92 -9.75 7.59
CA ASN A 187 17.25 -9.60 8.20
C ASN A 187 17.58 -8.19 8.72
N GLU A 188 16.69 -7.20 8.66
CA GLU A 188 17.00 -5.86 9.23
C GLU A 188 16.91 -5.82 10.77
N ARG A 189 16.42 -6.88 11.40
CA ARG A 189 16.33 -7.01 12.87
C ARG A 189 17.42 -7.88 13.50
N GLU A 190 18.35 -8.42 12.72
CA GLU A 190 19.55 -9.02 13.30
C GLU A 190 20.59 -7.93 13.50
N ALA A 191 20.63 -7.38 14.71
CA ALA A 191 21.72 -6.50 15.13
C ALA A 191 23.06 -7.17 14.78
N VAL A 192 23.89 -6.49 14.01
CA VAL A 192 25.25 -6.95 13.66
C VAL A 192 25.96 -7.31 14.95
N LYS A 193 26.13 -8.61 15.22
CA LYS A 193 26.96 -9.08 16.31
C LYS A 193 28.40 -8.81 15.92
N VAL A 194 28.91 -7.65 16.34
CA VAL A 194 30.34 -7.37 16.27
C VAL A 194 31.02 -8.34 17.24
N GLN A 195 31.71 -9.33 16.69
CA GLN A 195 32.66 -10.15 17.43
C GLN A 195 34.00 -9.41 17.38
N PHE A 196 34.55 -9.10 18.56
CA PHE A 196 35.94 -8.69 18.72
C PHE A 196 36.84 -9.94 18.74
#